data_AF-A0A0Q7WEY6-F1
#
_entry.id   AF-A0A0Q7WEY6-F1
#
_cell.length_a   1.000
_cell.length_b   1.000
_cell.length_c   1.000
_cell.angle_alpha   90.00
_cell.angle_beta   90.00
_cell.angle_gamma   90.00
#
_symmetry.space_group_name_H-M   'P 1'
#
loop_
_entity.id
_entity.type
_entity.pdbx_description
1 polymer ?
#
loop_
_entity_poly.entity_id
_entity_poly.type
_entity_poly.pdbx_seq_one_letter_code
_entity_poly.pdbx_strand_id
1 'polypeptide(L)'
;MKQPSASSLALLFEPFRYGRPERTVSIQLETAHTLVFDDRAQIDALLAEFTTAHPAADARLFEKYLRVRIRIIQAIAAFVAAHIDFNAASFIDDAALICSNTLAFHLADNDERAALQILFRNIATYVAEQAPSEELRVSIRRSALSPISVRALSEWLANNLTIVRQASQDNTLFAALSGQLLTHTRSDELLSLSLPDVVVPLAALWMDATPFWQLNDYLAGQEIKIGARNPWVEGLVGLCESGFGFDGAMLFSTIADLVEPTDADLAGDIALVGKRLKYGLPGRAAITFYEIGFADRVVSMALAALFPHVVDRSTAILGLRARAAETRDALAGFPSYFAGVLNELIA
;
A
#
# COMPACT_ATOMS: atom_id res chain seq x y z
N MET A 1 -24.63 12.86 -7.82
CA MET A 1 -23.96 12.44 -9.07
C MET A 1 -22.60 13.11 -9.08
N LYS A 2 -21.51 12.40 -8.72
CA LYS A 2 -20.16 12.99 -8.65
C LYS A 2 -19.67 13.24 -10.07
N GLN A 3 -19.29 14.47 -10.39
CA GLN A 3 -18.61 14.77 -11.66
C GLN A 3 -17.25 14.05 -11.67
N PRO A 4 -16.84 13.40 -12.78
CA PRO A 4 -15.57 12.67 -12.89
C PRO A 4 -14.31 13.55 -12.79
N SER A 5 -14.47 14.87 -12.67
CA SER A 5 -13.42 15.89 -12.75
C SER A 5 -13.16 16.65 -11.44
N ALA A 6 -13.78 16.24 -10.33
CA ALA A 6 -13.57 16.92 -9.04
C ALA A 6 -12.22 16.53 -8.41
N SER A 7 -11.42 17.53 -8.01
CA SER A 7 -10.16 17.29 -7.28
C SER A 7 -10.45 16.64 -5.92
N SER A 8 -9.65 15.63 -5.53
CA SER A 8 -9.74 14.99 -4.21
C SER A 8 -9.52 15.98 -3.07
N LEU A 9 -8.71 17.03 -3.26
CA LEU A 9 -8.47 18.09 -2.27
C LEU A 9 -9.75 18.87 -1.94
N ALA A 10 -10.71 19.00 -2.88
CA ALA A 10 -11.96 19.69 -2.64
C ALA A 10 -12.80 19.01 -1.54
N LEU A 11 -12.60 17.71 -1.30
CA LEU A 11 -13.26 16.96 -0.23
C LEU A 11 -12.85 17.46 1.17
N LEU A 12 -11.76 18.22 1.30
CA LEU A 12 -11.37 18.85 2.56
C LEU A 12 -12.38 19.92 3.01
N PHE A 13 -13.07 20.57 2.07
CA PHE A 13 -14.05 21.62 2.35
C PHE A 13 -15.48 21.09 2.52
N GLU A 14 -15.76 19.87 2.05
CA GLU A 14 -17.07 19.24 2.24
C GLU A 14 -17.31 18.92 3.72
N PRO A 15 -18.37 19.46 4.37
CA PRO A 15 -18.68 19.18 5.76
C PRO A 15 -19.30 17.80 5.96
N PHE A 16 -19.08 17.21 7.12
CA PHE A 16 -19.86 16.08 7.61
C PHE A 16 -21.25 16.57 8.03
N ARG A 17 -22.31 15.93 7.53
CA ARG A 17 -23.71 16.31 7.83
C ARG A 17 -24.44 15.19 8.56
N TYR A 18 -25.17 15.52 9.62
CA TYR A 18 -25.90 14.53 10.43
C TYR A 18 -27.10 15.14 11.18
N GLY A 19 -27.97 14.27 11.71
CA GLY A 19 -29.08 14.66 12.60
C GLY A 19 -30.30 15.29 11.92
N ARG A 20 -31.34 15.55 12.73
CA ARG A 20 -32.54 16.32 12.37
C ARG A 20 -32.88 17.27 13.54
N PRO A 21 -32.86 18.61 13.35
CA PRO A 21 -32.46 19.34 12.14
C PRO A 21 -31.00 19.06 11.73
N GLU A 22 -30.67 19.27 10.45
CA GLU A 22 -29.33 18.99 9.89
C GLU A 22 -28.28 19.84 10.63
N ARG A 23 -27.23 19.17 11.10
CA ARG A 23 -26.03 19.76 11.72
C ARG A 23 -24.84 19.44 10.83
N THR A 24 -23.86 20.33 10.83
CA THR A 24 -22.66 20.20 10.01
C THR A 24 -21.39 20.35 10.85
N VAL A 25 -20.38 19.53 10.58
CA VAL A 25 -19.04 19.64 11.16
C VAL A 25 -18.01 19.58 10.04
N SER A 26 -17.13 20.58 9.98
CA SER A 26 -16.02 20.63 9.02
C SER A 26 -14.70 20.31 9.72
N ILE A 27 -13.74 19.80 8.95
CA ILE A 27 -12.37 19.67 9.44
C ILE A 27 -11.75 21.06 9.60
N GLN A 28 -11.02 21.28 10.69
CA GLN A 28 -10.30 22.55 10.93
C GLN A 28 -9.00 22.53 10.13
N LEU A 29 -8.97 23.21 8.98
CA LEU A 29 -7.82 23.17 8.08
C LEU A 29 -6.55 23.78 8.66
N GLU A 30 -6.68 24.77 9.55
CA GLU A 30 -5.54 25.41 10.21
C GLU A 30 -4.69 24.40 11.00
N THR A 31 -5.35 23.47 11.68
CA THR A 31 -4.72 22.43 12.52
C THR A 31 -4.61 21.07 11.85
N ALA A 32 -5.23 20.88 10.67
CA ALA A 32 -5.26 19.60 9.97
C ALA A 32 -3.88 19.01 9.64
N HIS A 33 -2.82 19.83 9.60
CA HIS A 33 -1.45 19.37 9.40
C HIS A 33 -0.96 18.37 10.46
N THR A 34 -1.50 18.41 11.69
CA THR A 34 -1.12 17.45 12.75
C THR A 34 -1.49 16.01 12.38
N LEU A 35 -2.54 15.84 11.57
CA LEU A 35 -3.02 14.53 11.10
C LEU A 35 -2.04 13.81 10.16
N VAL A 36 -0.97 14.48 9.70
CA VAL A 36 0.07 13.86 8.85
C VAL A 36 0.74 12.69 9.56
N PHE A 37 1.00 12.85 10.86
CA PHE A 37 1.73 11.87 11.68
C PHE A 37 0.85 11.19 12.74
N ASP A 38 -0.47 11.34 12.66
CA ASP A 38 -1.38 10.68 13.60
C ASP A 38 -1.44 9.17 13.36
N ASP A 39 -1.21 8.41 14.43
CA ASP A 39 -1.37 6.97 14.44
C ASP A 39 -2.84 6.54 14.66
N ARG A 40 -3.06 5.23 14.67
CA ARG A 40 -4.42 4.68 14.86
C ARG A 40 -5.03 5.08 16.20
N ALA A 41 -4.24 5.12 17.28
CA ALA A 41 -4.75 5.45 18.61
C ALA A 41 -5.17 6.92 18.70
N GLN A 42 -4.40 7.83 18.09
CA GLN A 42 -4.74 9.25 18.00
C GLN A 42 -6.01 9.47 17.17
N ILE A 43 -6.15 8.76 16.04
CA ILE A 43 -7.36 8.81 15.23
C ILE A 43 -8.57 8.26 16.01
N ASP A 44 -8.42 7.14 16.72
CA ASP A 44 -9.48 6.54 17.52
C ASP A 44 -9.89 7.47 18.67
N ALA A 45 -8.94 8.19 19.28
CA ALA A 45 -9.22 9.22 20.28
C ALA A 45 -10.04 10.39 19.70
N LEU A 46 -9.69 10.89 18.51
CA LEU A 46 -10.46 11.93 17.82
C LEU A 46 -11.89 11.48 17.50
N LEU A 47 -12.06 10.21 17.10
CA LEU A 47 -13.38 9.62 16.86
C LEU A 47 -14.21 9.52 18.15
N ALA A 48 -13.58 9.12 19.26
CA ALA A 48 -14.24 9.02 20.56
C ALA A 48 -14.66 10.40 21.10
N GLU A 49 -13.78 11.39 20.99
CA GLU A 49 -14.08 12.78 21.36
C GLU A 49 -15.26 13.31 20.54
N PHE A 50 -15.22 13.13 19.22
CA PHE A 50 -16.31 13.56 18.34
C PHE A 50 -17.64 12.89 18.69
N THR A 51 -17.63 11.57 18.91
CA THR A 51 -18.85 10.79 19.21
C THR A 51 -19.45 11.23 20.55
N THR A 52 -18.62 11.58 21.52
CA THR A 52 -19.04 12.11 22.81
C THR A 52 -19.68 13.49 22.68
N ALA A 53 -19.07 14.38 21.89
CA ALA A 53 -19.59 15.72 21.64
C ALA A 53 -20.86 15.72 20.76
N HIS A 54 -21.02 14.71 19.90
CA HIS A 54 -22.08 14.63 18.89
C HIS A 54 -22.81 13.27 18.94
N PRO A 55 -23.56 12.96 20.02
CA PRO A 55 -24.20 11.65 20.19
C PRO A 55 -25.28 11.31 19.14
N ALA A 56 -25.76 12.31 18.39
CA ALA A 56 -26.70 12.11 17.28
C ALA A 56 -26.02 11.78 15.93
N ALA A 57 -24.68 11.83 15.86
CA ALA A 57 -23.93 11.49 14.68
C ALA A 57 -23.71 9.97 14.60
N ASP A 58 -23.77 9.42 13.40
CA ASP A 58 -23.35 8.04 13.17
C ASP A 58 -21.82 7.96 13.18
N ALA A 59 -21.27 7.30 14.20
CA ALA A 59 -19.83 7.17 14.40
C ALA A 59 -19.12 6.51 13.20
N ARG A 60 -19.75 5.52 12.54
CA ARG A 60 -19.16 4.84 11.38
C ARG A 60 -19.12 5.75 10.16
N LEU A 61 -20.17 6.54 9.96
CA LEU A 61 -20.19 7.54 8.88
C LEU A 61 -19.16 8.64 9.12
N PHE A 62 -19.00 9.10 10.37
CA PHE A 62 -17.98 10.08 10.72
C PHE A 62 -16.56 9.52 10.58
N GLU A 63 -16.33 8.27 10.99
CA GLU A 63 -15.05 7.59 10.78
C GLU A 63 -14.68 7.54 9.30
N LYS A 64 -15.62 7.13 8.44
CA LYS A 64 -15.40 7.12 7.00
C LYS A 64 -15.11 8.52 6.45
N TYR A 65 -15.83 9.53 6.94
CA TYR A 65 -15.60 10.93 6.60
C TYR A 65 -14.16 11.35 6.97
N LEU A 66 -13.75 11.13 8.22
CA LEU A 66 -12.46 11.53 8.76
C LEU A 66 -11.30 10.82 8.06
N ARG A 67 -11.39 9.49 7.86
CA ARG A 67 -10.36 8.69 7.18
C ARG A 67 -10.07 9.18 5.76
N VAL A 68 -11.08 9.65 5.03
CA VAL A 68 -10.89 10.25 3.70
C VAL A 68 -10.04 11.53 3.78
N ARG A 69 -10.30 12.41 4.76
CA ARG A 69 -9.56 13.68 4.91
C ARG A 69 -8.14 13.44 5.38
N ILE A 70 -7.94 12.53 6.34
CA ILE A 70 -6.60 12.11 6.78
C ILE A 70 -5.79 11.58 5.60
N ARG A 71 -6.37 10.73 4.76
CA ARG A 71 -5.69 10.22 3.56
C ARG A 71 -5.28 11.33 2.60
N ILE A 72 -6.14 12.34 2.42
CA ILE A 72 -5.82 13.50 1.59
C ILE A 72 -4.64 14.27 2.19
N ILE A 73 -4.65 14.54 3.49
CA ILE A 73 -3.59 15.27 4.20
C ILE A 73 -2.26 14.51 4.11
N GLN A 74 -2.27 13.20 4.34
CA GLN A 74 -1.09 12.35 4.21
C GLN A 74 -0.57 12.31 2.77
N ALA A 75 -1.46 12.31 1.77
CA ALA A 75 -1.07 12.39 0.36
C ALA A 75 -0.45 13.76 0.00
N ILE A 76 -0.96 14.86 0.57
CA ILE A 76 -0.33 16.19 0.44
C ILE A 76 1.07 16.15 1.05
N ALA A 77 1.25 15.56 2.24
CA ALA A 77 2.55 15.47 2.88
C ALA A 77 3.57 14.67 2.04
N ALA A 78 3.17 13.52 1.49
CA ALA A 78 4.03 12.75 0.58
C ALA A 78 4.38 13.54 -0.69
N PHE A 79 3.40 14.24 -1.27
CA PHE A 79 3.60 15.07 -2.45
C PHE A 79 4.54 16.27 -2.18
N VAL A 80 4.36 16.93 -1.05
CA VAL A 80 5.23 18.00 -0.55
C VAL A 80 6.65 17.47 -0.33
N ALA A 81 6.79 16.34 0.36
CA ALA A 81 8.08 15.67 0.55
C ALA A 81 8.78 15.33 -0.78
N ALA A 82 8.01 15.10 -1.84
CA ALA A 82 8.51 14.76 -3.16
C ALA A 82 9.03 15.94 -3.99
N HIS A 83 8.54 17.16 -3.74
CA HIS A 83 8.73 18.31 -4.63
C HIS A 83 9.41 19.52 -3.96
N ILE A 84 9.69 19.45 -2.66
CA ILE A 84 10.32 20.53 -1.91
C ILE A 84 11.75 20.14 -1.53
N ASP A 85 12.68 21.07 -1.71
CA ASP A 85 13.99 21.00 -1.06
C ASP A 85 13.88 21.62 0.34
N PHE A 86 13.85 20.77 1.36
CA PHE A 86 13.72 21.20 2.75
C PHE A 86 14.97 21.92 3.29
N ASN A 87 16.07 21.91 2.55
CA ASN A 87 17.27 22.66 2.91
C ASN A 87 17.24 24.10 2.36
N ALA A 88 16.34 24.40 1.43
CA ALA A 88 16.19 25.74 0.88
C ALA A 88 15.45 26.65 1.88
N ALA A 89 15.93 27.88 2.07
CA ALA A 89 15.24 28.86 2.92
C ALA A 89 13.80 29.19 2.43
N SER A 90 13.50 28.93 1.15
CA SER A 90 12.21 29.16 0.50
C SER A 90 11.21 28.02 0.66
N PHE A 91 11.56 26.90 1.32
CA PHE A 91 10.77 25.67 1.26
C PHE A 91 9.28 25.85 1.64
N ILE A 92 8.97 26.77 2.56
CA ILE A 92 7.60 27.09 2.96
C ILE A 92 6.85 27.83 1.83
N ASP A 93 7.50 28.76 1.15
CA ASP A 93 6.94 29.47 -0.01
C ASP A 93 6.78 28.53 -1.22
N ASP A 94 7.74 27.63 -1.41
CA ASP A 94 7.68 26.60 -2.44
C ASP A 94 6.46 25.68 -2.23
N ALA A 95 6.12 25.35 -0.98
CA ALA A 95 4.91 24.59 -0.65
C ALA A 95 3.62 25.31 -1.10
N ALA A 96 3.55 26.62 -0.88
CA ALA A 96 2.41 27.43 -1.31
C ALA A 96 2.35 27.59 -2.83
N LEU A 97 3.49 27.67 -3.50
CA LEU A 97 3.57 27.69 -4.96
C LEU A 97 3.07 26.35 -5.54
N ILE A 98 3.50 25.23 -4.98
CA ILE A 98 3.02 23.89 -5.35
C ILE A 98 1.50 23.81 -5.20
N CYS A 99 0.96 24.29 -4.08
CA CYS A 99 -0.49 24.39 -3.86
C CYS A 99 -1.19 25.16 -4.99
N SER A 100 -0.64 26.31 -5.39
CA SER A 100 -1.24 27.19 -6.41
C SER A 100 -1.33 26.56 -7.80
N ASN A 101 -0.51 25.54 -8.07
CA ASN A 101 -0.51 24.78 -9.32
C ASN A 101 -1.46 23.57 -9.30
N THR A 102 -2.20 23.36 -8.20
CA THR A 102 -3.16 22.26 -8.11
C THR A 102 -4.49 22.63 -8.76
N LEU A 103 -5.17 21.63 -9.34
CA LEU A 103 -6.54 21.81 -9.88
C LEU A 103 -7.51 22.33 -8.81
N ALA A 104 -7.37 21.89 -7.56
CA ALA A 104 -8.23 22.36 -6.47
C ALA A 104 -8.07 23.86 -6.21
N PHE A 105 -6.85 24.38 -6.23
CA PHE A 105 -6.61 25.81 -6.05
C PHE A 105 -7.27 26.63 -7.17
N HIS A 106 -7.21 26.16 -8.42
CA HIS A 106 -7.86 26.83 -9.55
C HIS A 106 -9.39 26.82 -9.45
N LEU A 107 -9.98 25.76 -8.89
CA LEU A 107 -11.43 25.62 -8.71
C LEU A 107 -11.97 26.30 -7.43
N ALA A 108 -11.11 26.54 -6.44
CA ALA A 108 -11.46 27.13 -5.15
C ALA A 108 -11.79 28.63 -5.25
N ASP A 109 -12.62 29.10 -4.30
CA ASP A 109 -12.82 30.53 -4.08
C ASP A 109 -11.62 31.18 -3.34
N ASN A 110 -11.68 32.48 -3.07
CA ASN A 110 -10.55 33.20 -2.45
C ASN A 110 -10.22 32.71 -1.03
N ASP A 111 -11.24 32.34 -0.24
CA ASP A 111 -11.05 31.90 1.14
C ASP A 111 -10.52 30.46 1.16
N GLU A 112 -11.06 29.59 0.32
CA GLU A 112 -10.59 28.22 0.10
C GLU A 112 -9.13 28.20 -0.41
N ARG A 113 -8.77 29.10 -1.34
CA ARG A 113 -7.39 29.25 -1.83
C ARG A 113 -6.42 29.62 -0.71
N ALA A 114 -6.78 30.58 0.13
CA ALA A 114 -5.98 30.97 1.27
C ALA A 114 -5.81 29.82 2.26
N ALA A 115 -6.90 29.09 2.56
CA ALA A 115 -6.88 27.93 3.45
C ALA A 115 -5.99 26.79 2.90
N LEU A 116 -6.05 26.51 1.59
CA LEU A 116 -5.17 25.51 0.96
C LEU A 116 -3.70 25.90 1.05
N GLN A 117 -3.35 27.16 0.80
CA GLN A 117 -1.96 27.62 0.91
C GLN A 117 -1.45 27.53 2.34
N ILE A 118 -2.25 27.93 3.33
CA ILE A 118 -1.91 27.77 4.75
C ILE A 118 -1.70 26.30 5.08
N LEU A 119 -2.59 25.41 4.63
CA LEU A 119 -2.45 23.97 4.86
C LEU A 119 -1.14 23.41 4.29
N PHE A 120 -0.81 23.74 3.04
CA PHE A 120 0.44 23.26 2.42
C PHE A 120 1.68 23.78 3.15
N ARG A 121 1.68 25.06 3.55
CA ARG A 121 2.76 25.64 4.36
C ARG A 121 2.91 24.91 5.69
N ASN A 122 1.80 24.72 6.42
CA ASN A 122 1.81 24.05 7.71
C ASN A 122 2.24 22.58 7.59
N ILE A 123 1.81 21.86 6.54
CA ILE A 123 2.28 20.50 6.28
C ILE A 123 3.77 20.47 5.98
N ALA A 124 4.30 21.39 5.16
CA ALA A 124 5.73 21.43 4.87
C ALA A 124 6.56 21.69 6.13
N THR A 125 6.15 22.66 6.96
CA THR A 125 6.78 22.92 8.26
C THR A 125 6.71 21.69 9.17
N TYR A 126 5.54 21.07 9.28
CA TYR A 126 5.35 19.92 10.16
C TYR A 126 6.16 18.69 9.70
N VAL A 127 6.27 18.45 8.38
CA VAL A 127 7.15 17.40 7.84
C VAL A 127 8.62 17.70 8.14
N ALA A 128 9.07 18.96 8.00
CA ALA A 128 10.44 19.34 8.32
C ALA A 128 10.79 19.07 9.80
N GLU A 129 9.86 19.36 10.71
CA GLU A 129 10.01 19.15 12.15
C GLU A 129 9.98 17.66 12.53
N GLN A 130 9.05 16.89 11.95
CA GLN A 130 8.78 15.50 12.33
C GLN A 130 9.63 14.47 11.55
N ALA A 131 10.22 14.88 10.42
CA ALA A 131 11.16 14.10 9.63
C ALA A 131 12.43 14.93 9.34
N PRO A 132 13.28 15.16 10.36
CA PRO A 132 14.42 16.07 10.27
C PRO A 132 15.56 15.53 9.39
N SER A 133 15.66 14.21 9.20
CA SER A 133 16.67 13.60 8.34
C SER A 133 16.24 13.55 6.87
N GLU A 134 17.19 13.75 5.96
CA GLU A 134 16.93 13.66 4.52
C GLU A 134 16.53 12.25 4.11
N GLU A 135 17.13 11.25 4.75
CA GLU A 135 16.84 9.83 4.50
C GLU A 135 15.38 9.49 4.79
N LEU A 136 14.82 10.02 5.89
CA LEU A 136 13.42 9.79 6.24
C LEU A 136 12.48 10.52 5.26
N ARG A 137 12.80 11.76 4.86
CA ARG A 137 12.01 12.49 3.86
C ARG A 137 12.02 11.81 2.50
N VAL A 138 13.18 11.31 2.05
CA VAL A 138 13.29 10.51 0.83
C VAL A 138 12.45 9.24 0.90
N SER A 139 12.43 8.59 2.06
CA SER A 139 11.62 7.38 2.29
C SER A 139 10.12 7.68 2.28
N ILE A 140 9.69 8.79 2.89
CA ILE A 140 8.30 9.27 2.84
C ILE A 140 7.88 9.57 1.39
N ARG A 141 8.77 10.20 0.61
CA ARG A 141 8.54 10.47 -0.82
C ARG A 141 8.33 9.20 -1.65
N ARG A 142 9.13 8.15 -1.41
CA ARG A 142 9.12 6.90 -2.20
C ARG A 142 7.99 5.95 -1.77
N SER A 143 7.58 6.01 -0.51
CA SER A 143 6.60 5.08 0.05
C SER A 143 5.17 5.45 -0.32
N ALA A 144 4.34 4.44 -0.57
CA ALA A 144 2.89 4.62 -0.65
C ALA A 144 2.20 4.49 0.73
N LEU A 145 2.96 4.21 1.81
CA LEU A 145 2.47 4.25 3.18
C LEU A 145 2.36 5.70 3.68
N SER A 146 1.61 5.90 4.77
CA SER A 146 1.54 7.19 5.43
C SER A 146 2.88 7.59 6.08
N PRO A 147 3.20 8.89 6.18
CA PRO A 147 4.43 9.37 6.81
C PRO A 147 4.66 8.79 8.22
N ILE A 148 3.61 8.66 9.04
CA ILE A 148 3.70 8.01 10.35
C ILE A 148 4.18 6.56 10.27
N SER A 149 3.69 5.81 9.28
CA SER A 149 4.05 4.41 9.10
C SER A 149 5.50 4.28 8.65
N VAL A 150 5.95 5.14 7.73
CA VAL A 150 7.35 5.16 7.29
C VAL A 150 8.28 5.48 8.45
N ARG A 151 7.94 6.48 9.29
CA ARG A 151 8.71 6.83 10.48
C ARG A 151 8.77 5.66 11.46
N ALA A 152 7.62 5.10 11.83
CA ALA A 152 7.54 3.98 12.76
C ALA A 152 8.33 2.75 12.26
N LEU A 153 8.26 2.45 10.95
CA LEU A 153 9.04 1.37 10.33
C LEU A 153 10.54 1.65 10.36
N SER A 154 10.96 2.88 10.08
CA SER A 154 12.36 3.28 10.15
C SER A 154 12.93 3.10 11.57
N GLU A 155 12.20 3.57 12.58
CA GLU A 155 12.55 3.40 14.00
C GLU A 155 12.56 1.92 14.41
N TRP A 156 11.57 1.15 13.97
CA TRP A 156 11.52 -0.29 14.23
C TRP A 156 12.70 -1.02 13.59
N LEU A 157 13.01 -0.72 12.32
CA LEU A 157 14.13 -1.34 11.60
C LEU A 157 15.46 -1.05 12.25
N ALA A 158 15.70 0.19 12.71
CA ALA A 158 16.93 0.55 13.42
C ALA A 158 17.19 -0.36 14.64
N ASN A 159 16.12 -0.82 15.30
CA ASN A 159 16.19 -1.71 16.46
C ASN A 159 16.16 -3.21 16.12
N ASN A 160 15.73 -3.59 14.91
CA ASN A 160 15.44 -4.99 14.54
C ASN A 160 16.25 -5.49 13.33
N LEU A 161 17.16 -4.68 12.77
CA LEU A 161 17.88 -5.01 11.54
C LEU A 161 18.64 -6.34 11.61
N THR A 162 19.26 -6.67 12.76
CA THR A 162 19.95 -7.95 12.97
C THR A 162 18.99 -9.14 12.87
N ILE A 163 17.78 -9.02 13.40
CA ILE A 163 16.74 -10.05 13.33
C ILE A 163 16.28 -10.22 11.87
N VAL A 164 16.07 -9.10 11.16
CA VAL A 164 15.65 -9.12 9.75
C VAL A 164 16.73 -9.76 8.86
N ARG A 165 18.02 -9.46 9.10
CA ARG A 165 19.14 -10.11 8.40
C ARG A 165 19.15 -11.63 8.61
N GLN A 166 19.02 -12.07 9.87
CA GLN A 166 18.96 -13.48 10.19
C GLN A 166 17.78 -14.16 9.50
N ALA A 167 16.61 -13.51 9.53
CA ALA A 167 15.41 -14.01 8.85
C ALA A 167 15.58 -14.13 7.33
N SER A 168 16.40 -13.28 6.69
CA SER A 168 16.79 -13.42 5.28
C SER A 168 17.53 -14.72 5.02
N GLN A 169 18.55 -14.99 5.84
CA GLN A 169 19.37 -16.20 5.72
C GLN A 169 18.56 -17.47 5.97
N ASP A 170 17.61 -17.40 6.90
CA ASP A 170 16.75 -18.53 7.28
C ASP A 170 15.51 -18.68 6.37
N ASN A 171 15.34 -17.81 5.37
CA ASN A 171 14.15 -17.77 4.49
C ASN A 171 12.83 -17.62 5.28
N THR A 172 12.87 -16.84 6.36
CA THR A 172 11.73 -16.55 7.27
C THR A 172 11.35 -15.06 7.30
N LEU A 173 11.81 -14.26 6.33
CA LEU A 173 11.54 -12.81 6.24
C LEU A 173 10.06 -12.44 6.41
N PHE A 174 9.15 -13.17 5.77
CA PHE A 174 7.72 -12.86 5.93
C PHE A 174 7.28 -12.98 7.39
N ALA A 175 7.68 -14.04 8.08
CA ALA A 175 7.33 -14.24 9.48
C ALA A 175 7.88 -13.10 10.35
N ALA A 176 9.15 -12.72 10.15
CA ALA A 176 9.79 -11.63 10.89
C ALA A 176 9.12 -10.26 10.68
N LEU A 177 8.55 -10.02 9.49
CA LEU A 177 7.92 -8.74 9.13
C LEU A 177 6.38 -8.75 9.26
N SER A 178 5.76 -9.91 9.49
CA SER A 178 4.30 -10.06 9.57
C SER A 178 3.64 -9.21 10.66
N GLY A 179 4.32 -9.01 11.80
CA GLY A 179 3.84 -8.10 12.85
C GLY A 179 3.76 -6.64 12.40
N GLN A 180 4.67 -6.20 11.53
CA GLN A 180 4.64 -4.87 10.93
C GLN A 180 3.51 -4.75 9.91
N LEU A 181 3.21 -5.83 9.17
CA LEU A 181 2.04 -5.88 8.30
C LEU A 181 0.76 -5.64 9.08
N LEU A 182 0.54 -6.35 10.19
CA LEU A 182 -0.66 -6.18 11.00
C LEU A 182 -0.74 -4.80 11.68
N THR A 183 0.41 -4.20 11.99
CA THR A 183 0.46 -2.84 12.56
C THR A 183 0.09 -1.76 11.55
N HIS A 184 0.48 -1.92 10.28
CA HIS A 184 0.37 -0.86 9.26
C HIS A 184 -0.67 -1.11 8.18
N THR A 185 -1.23 -2.32 8.09
CA THR A 185 -2.28 -2.65 7.12
C THR A 185 -3.55 -1.84 7.37
N ARG A 186 -4.25 -1.56 6.27
CA ARG A 186 -5.57 -0.93 6.23
C ARG A 186 -6.63 -1.91 5.71
N SER A 187 -6.27 -3.17 5.46
CA SER A 187 -7.20 -4.23 5.06
C SER A 187 -8.03 -4.68 6.26
N ASP A 188 -9.33 -4.42 6.15
CA ASP A 188 -10.30 -4.90 7.14
C ASP A 188 -10.30 -6.43 7.21
N GLU A 189 -10.06 -7.13 6.09
CA GLU A 189 -9.98 -8.59 6.03
C GLU A 189 -8.82 -9.15 6.86
N LEU A 190 -7.62 -8.57 6.73
CA LEU A 190 -6.46 -8.99 7.55
C LEU A 190 -6.71 -8.72 9.04
N LEU A 191 -7.25 -7.54 9.36
CA LEU A 191 -7.49 -7.13 10.74
C LEU A 191 -8.67 -7.87 11.39
N SER A 192 -9.57 -8.42 10.60
CA SER A 192 -10.78 -9.11 11.08
C SER A 192 -10.62 -10.63 11.15
N LEU A 193 -9.44 -11.17 10.85
CA LEU A 193 -9.15 -12.59 11.07
C LEU A 193 -9.34 -12.94 12.54
N SER A 194 -10.09 -14.02 12.82
CA SER A 194 -10.36 -14.45 14.20
C SER A 194 -9.14 -14.95 14.96
N LEU A 195 -8.08 -15.33 14.23
CA LEU A 195 -6.80 -15.74 14.80
C LEU A 195 -5.66 -15.11 13.98
N PRO A 196 -4.98 -14.07 14.49
CA PRO A 196 -3.89 -13.40 13.77
C PRO A 196 -2.71 -14.32 13.39
N ASP A 197 -2.44 -15.38 14.17
CA ASP A 197 -1.35 -16.32 13.93
C ASP A 197 -1.46 -17.06 12.58
N VAL A 198 -2.66 -17.11 11.98
CA VAL A 198 -2.88 -17.73 10.67
C VAL A 198 -2.24 -16.93 9.53
N VAL A 199 -1.88 -15.65 9.74
CA VAL A 199 -1.39 -14.75 8.70
C VAL A 199 -0.11 -15.28 8.05
N VAL A 200 0.83 -15.80 8.85
CA VAL A 200 2.10 -16.35 8.35
C VAL A 200 1.90 -17.58 7.47
N PRO A 201 1.25 -18.67 7.93
CA PRO A 201 1.07 -19.84 7.09
C PRO A 201 0.15 -19.58 5.90
N LEU A 202 -0.84 -18.68 6.03
CA LEU A 202 -1.71 -18.33 4.91
C LEU A 202 -0.98 -17.56 3.82
N ALA A 203 -0.12 -16.60 4.20
CA ALA A 203 0.72 -15.88 3.25
C ALA A 203 1.70 -16.82 2.56
N ALA A 204 2.25 -17.81 3.26
CA ALA A 204 3.11 -18.83 2.65
C ALA A 204 2.36 -19.60 1.55
N LEU A 205 1.14 -20.07 1.83
CA LEU A 205 0.31 -20.74 0.82
C LEU A 205 0.01 -19.81 -0.37
N TRP A 206 -0.36 -18.55 -0.10
CA TRP A 206 -0.62 -17.55 -1.15
C TRP A 206 0.60 -17.32 -2.04
N MET A 207 1.77 -17.11 -1.43
CA MET A 207 3.05 -16.95 -2.13
C MET A 207 3.43 -18.20 -2.91
N ASP A 208 2.97 -19.40 -2.55
CA ASP A 208 3.26 -20.64 -3.28
C ASP A 208 2.26 -20.95 -4.41
N ALA A 209 1.59 -19.92 -4.94
CA ALA A 209 0.60 -20.06 -6.01
C ALA A 209 -0.62 -20.93 -5.64
N THR A 210 -0.89 -21.14 -4.35
CA THR A 210 -2.06 -21.92 -3.90
C THR A 210 -3.35 -21.28 -4.42
N PRO A 211 -4.25 -22.06 -5.05
CA PRO A 211 -5.50 -21.54 -5.59
C PRO A 211 -6.50 -21.21 -4.47
N PHE A 212 -7.40 -20.26 -4.74
CA PHE A 212 -8.36 -19.75 -3.76
C PHE A 212 -9.18 -20.85 -3.06
N TRP A 213 -9.62 -21.89 -3.77
CA TRP A 213 -10.40 -22.96 -3.15
C TRP A 213 -9.62 -23.73 -2.09
N GLN A 214 -8.31 -23.97 -2.29
CA GLN A 214 -7.46 -24.63 -1.28
C GLN A 214 -7.20 -23.71 -0.08
N LEU A 215 -7.01 -22.42 -0.33
CA LEU A 215 -6.88 -21.43 0.76
C LEU A 215 -8.17 -21.35 1.59
N ASN A 216 -9.33 -21.42 0.93
CA ASN A 216 -10.63 -21.46 1.59
C ASN A 216 -10.77 -22.72 2.45
N ASP A 217 -10.43 -23.89 1.91
CA ASP A 217 -10.45 -25.16 2.64
C ASP A 217 -9.50 -25.14 3.85
N TYR A 218 -8.31 -24.54 3.69
CA TYR A 218 -7.33 -24.38 4.76
C TYR A 218 -7.87 -23.52 5.92
N LEU A 219 -8.53 -22.40 5.62
CA LEU A 219 -9.15 -21.55 6.64
C LEU A 219 -10.37 -22.22 7.29
N ALA A 220 -11.22 -22.85 6.49
CA ALA A 220 -12.41 -23.55 6.98
C ALA A 220 -12.05 -24.74 7.89
N GLY A 221 -11.02 -25.51 7.53
CA GLY A 221 -10.53 -26.64 8.32
C GLY A 221 -9.92 -26.25 9.67
N GLN A 222 -9.51 -24.98 9.82
CA GLN A 222 -9.02 -24.41 11.08
C GLN A 222 -10.06 -23.54 11.80
N GLU A 223 -11.31 -23.55 11.32
CA GLU A 223 -12.41 -22.76 11.86
C GLU A 223 -12.10 -21.24 11.93
N ILE A 224 -11.23 -20.75 11.06
CA ILE A 224 -10.84 -19.35 10.99
C ILE A 224 -11.94 -18.54 10.35
N LYS A 225 -12.33 -17.44 10.98
CA LYS A 225 -13.33 -16.50 10.47
C LYS A 225 -12.67 -15.24 9.92
N ILE A 226 -13.32 -14.64 8.94
CA ILE A 226 -13.04 -13.28 8.46
C ILE A 226 -14.19 -12.41 8.97
N GLY A 227 -13.89 -11.55 9.95
CA GLY A 227 -14.89 -10.90 10.78
C GLY A 227 -15.75 -11.90 11.53
N ALA A 228 -17.07 -11.77 11.40
CA ALA A 228 -18.03 -12.66 12.08
C ALA A 228 -18.39 -13.91 11.27
N ARG A 229 -17.82 -14.10 10.07
CA ARG A 229 -18.27 -15.10 9.10
C ARG A 229 -17.19 -16.13 8.81
N ASN A 230 -17.61 -17.35 8.48
CA ASN A 230 -16.72 -18.33 7.86
C ASN A 230 -16.17 -17.79 6.54
N PRO A 231 -15.00 -18.25 6.08
CA PRO A 231 -14.37 -17.76 4.86
C PRO A 231 -15.32 -17.86 3.65
N TRP A 232 -15.29 -16.84 2.81
CA TRP A 232 -16.06 -16.78 1.57
C TRP A 232 -15.19 -16.20 0.47
N VAL A 233 -15.59 -16.38 -0.80
CA VAL A 233 -14.74 -16.07 -1.96
C VAL A 233 -14.30 -14.61 -1.96
N GLU A 234 -15.22 -13.65 -1.81
CA GLU A 234 -14.86 -12.23 -1.84
C GLU A 234 -13.99 -11.82 -0.64
N GLY A 235 -14.22 -12.40 0.54
CA GLY A 235 -13.41 -12.14 1.73
C GLY A 235 -11.99 -12.68 1.56
N LEU A 236 -11.84 -13.85 0.94
CA LEU A 236 -10.56 -14.44 0.63
C LEU A 236 -9.82 -13.66 -0.47
N VAL A 237 -10.53 -13.20 -1.51
CA VAL A 237 -9.96 -12.31 -2.53
C VAL A 237 -9.50 -11.00 -1.89
N GLY A 238 -10.31 -10.40 -1.01
CA GLY A 238 -9.90 -9.21 -0.24
C GLY A 238 -8.63 -9.46 0.57
N LEU A 239 -8.56 -10.59 1.26
CA LEU A 239 -7.41 -10.98 2.06
C LEU A 239 -6.13 -11.16 1.22
N CYS A 240 -6.22 -11.90 0.11
CA CYS A 240 -5.08 -12.20 -0.74
C CYS A 240 -4.66 -11.02 -1.61
N GLU A 241 -5.59 -10.38 -2.32
CA GLU A 241 -5.28 -9.33 -3.28
C GLU A 241 -5.11 -7.97 -2.59
N SER A 242 -6.01 -7.61 -1.67
CA SER A 242 -5.94 -6.31 -0.98
C SER A 242 -5.03 -6.36 0.24
N GLY A 243 -5.14 -7.41 1.05
CA GLY A 243 -4.30 -7.60 2.24
C GLY A 243 -2.85 -7.92 1.90
N PHE A 244 -2.59 -9.07 1.27
CA PHE A 244 -1.22 -9.45 0.92
C PHE A 244 -0.71 -8.74 -0.34
N GLY A 245 -1.51 -8.76 -1.41
CA GLY A 245 -1.11 -8.32 -2.74
C GLY A 245 -0.87 -6.81 -2.85
N PHE A 246 -1.61 -6.02 -2.09
CA PHE A 246 -1.52 -4.57 -2.09
C PHE A 246 -0.85 -4.03 -0.82
N ASP A 247 -1.47 -4.17 0.36
CA ASP A 247 -0.92 -3.63 1.61
C ASP A 247 0.42 -4.30 1.97
N GLY A 248 0.48 -5.64 1.87
CA GLY A 248 1.70 -6.41 2.09
C GLY A 248 2.83 -6.00 1.14
N ALA A 249 2.55 -5.98 -0.16
CA ALA A 249 3.55 -5.56 -1.15
C ALA A 249 4.07 -4.13 -0.90
N MET A 250 3.19 -3.22 -0.51
CA MET A 250 3.52 -1.82 -0.20
C MET A 250 4.43 -1.70 1.03
N LEU A 251 4.11 -2.46 2.09
CA LEU A 251 4.95 -2.54 3.28
C LEU A 251 6.36 -3.04 2.94
N PHE A 252 6.45 -4.18 2.27
CA PHE A 252 7.74 -4.79 1.94
C PHE A 252 8.55 -3.91 1.00
N SER A 253 7.92 -3.23 0.03
CA SER A 253 8.61 -2.24 -0.82
C SER A 253 9.16 -1.09 0.01
N THR A 254 8.42 -0.59 0.99
CA THR A 254 8.89 0.50 1.86
C THR A 254 10.05 0.06 2.75
N ILE A 255 9.98 -1.15 3.30
CA ILE A 255 11.06 -1.72 4.10
C ILE A 255 12.31 -1.94 3.24
N ALA A 256 12.16 -2.45 2.01
CA ALA A 256 13.27 -2.61 1.08
C ALA A 256 13.94 -1.26 0.79
N ASP A 257 13.16 -0.22 0.50
CA ASP A 257 13.66 1.14 0.28
C ASP A 257 14.40 1.72 1.49
N LEU A 258 13.93 1.44 2.72
CA LEU A 258 14.57 1.88 3.96
C LEU A 258 15.91 1.15 4.22
N VAL A 259 16.03 -0.09 3.78
CA VAL A 259 17.21 -0.93 4.00
C VAL A 259 18.27 -0.75 2.90
N GLU A 260 17.83 -0.49 1.66
CA GLU A 260 18.65 -0.37 0.43
C GLU A 260 19.94 0.46 0.61
N PRO A 261 19.93 1.64 1.27
CA PRO A 261 21.14 2.46 1.41
C PRO A 261 22.25 1.79 2.24
N THR A 262 21.90 0.81 3.08
CA THR A 262 22.82 0.17 4.02
C THR A 262 23.09 -1.30 3.70
N ASP A 263 22.17 -1.97 3.00
CA ASP A 263 22.22 -3.41 2.75
C ASP A 263 21.39 -3.76 1.51
N ALA A 264 22.00 -3.60 0.32
CA ALA A 264 21.33 -3.77 -0.96
C ALA A 264 20.88 -5.23 -1.21
N ASP A 265 21.63 -6.21 -0.71
CA ASP A 265 21.28 -7.63 -0.86
C ASP A 265 20.04 -7.97 -0.03
N LEU A 266 20.01 -7.55 1.25
CA LEU A 266 18.83 -7.70 2.10
C LEU A 266 17.61 -6.98 1.51
N ALA A 267 17.79 -5.76 0.98
CA ALA A 267 16.71 -5.04 0.31
C ALA A 267 16.17 -5.82 -0.89
N GLY A 268 17.05 -6.48 -1.66
CA GLY A 268 16.67 -7.37 -2.77
C GLY A 268 15.85 -8.58 -2.32
N ASP A 269 16.22 -9.20 -1.20
CA ASP A 269 15.49 -10.34 -0.62
C ASP A 269 14.10 -9.93 -0.10
N ILE A 270 14.02 -8.79 0.60
CA ILE A 270 12.76 -8.21 1.09
C ILE A 270 11.86 -7.84 -0.10
N ALA A 271 12.41 -7.21 -1.13
CA ALA A 271 11.67 -6.87 -2.35
C ALA A 271 11.13 -8.12 -3.06
N LEU A 272 11.89 -9.22 -3.08
CA LEU A 272 11.41 -10.49 -3.63
C LEU A 272 10.21 -11.03 -2.85
N VAL A 273 10.24 -11.02 -1.51
CA VAL A 273 9.07 -11.41 -0.70
C VAL A 273 7.88 -10.49 -0.99
N GLY A 274 8.11 -9.18 -1.10
CA GLY A 274 7.09 -8.21 -1.50
C GLY A 274 6.44 -8.55 -2.85
N LYS A 275 7.23 -8.96 -3.86
CA LYS A 275 6.71 -9.41 -5.16
C LYS A 275 5.96 -10.74 -5.07
N ARG A 276 6.45 -11.70 -4.26
CA ARG A 276 5.75 -12.97 -4.02
C ARG A 276 4.37 -12.73 -3.42
N LEU A 277 4.26 -11.80 -2.46
CA LEU A 277 2.98 -11.36 -1.91
C LEU A 277 2.12 -10.67 -2.95
N LYS A 278 2.69 -9.73 -3.71
CA LYS A 278 1.98 -8.95 -4.74
C LYS A 278 1.25 -9.83 -5.75
N TYR A 279 1.92 -10.87 -6.24
CA TYR A 279 1.40 -11.71 -7.32
C TYR A 279 0.88 -13.07 -6.85
N GLY A 280 1.11 -13.44 -5.58
CA GLY A 280 0.83 -14.79 -5.08
C GLY A 280 1.60 -15.86 -5.85
N LEU A 281 2.90 -15.63 -6.09
CA LEU A 281 3.76 -16.48 -6.91
C LEU A 281 5.08 -16.82 -6.20
N PRO A 282 5.62 -18.06 -6.34
CA PRO A 282 6.65 -18.60 -5.44
C PRO A 282 8.05 -18.06 -5.68
N GLY A 283 8.38 -17.62 -6.89
CA GLY A 283 9.76 -17.31 -7.23
C GLY A 283 9.93 -16.44 -8.46
N ARG A 284 11.19 -16.06 -8.69
CA ARG A 284 11.60 -15.08 -9.71
C ARG A 284 11.11 -15.42 -11.11
N ALA A 285 11.17 -16.69 -11.53
CA ALA A 285 10.73 -17.10 -12.86
C ALA A 285 9.24 -16.83 -13.08
N ALA A 286 8.37 -17.29 -12.17
CA ALA A 286 6.93 -17.08 -12.27
C ALA A 286 6.56 -15.60 -12.21
N ILE A 287 7.18 -14.86 -11.28
CA ILE A 287 7.00 -13.40 -11.16
C ILE A 287 7.41 -12.70 -12.47
N THR A 288 8.52 -13.10 -13.08
CA THR A 288 9.00 -12.50 -14.33
C THR A 288 8.03 -12.75 -15.47
N PHE A 289 7.52 -13.97 -15.65
CA PHE A 289 6.52 -14.26 -16.68
C PHE A 289 5.24 -13.46 -16.48
N TYR A 290 4.80 -13.32 -15.23
CA TYR A 290 3.66 -12.48 -14.88
C TYR A 290 3.89 -11.02 -15.30
N GLU A 291 5.05 -10.45 -14.94
CA GLU A 291 5.41 -9.05 -15.21
C GLU A 291 5.61 -8.72 -16.71
N ILE A 292 5.95 -9.70 -17.55
CA ILE A 292 6.15 -9.48 -19.00
C ILE A 292 4.87 -9.68 -19.83
N GLY A 293 3.73 -9.98 -19.20
CA GLY A 293 2.42 -9.98 -19.86
C GLY A 293 1.62 -11.27 -19.72
N PHE A 294 2.21 -12.36 -19.20
CA PHE A 294 1.48 -13.59 -18.88
C PHE A 294 0.78 -13.48 -17.52
N ALA A 295 0.02 -12.40 -17.33
CA ALA A 295 -0.58 -11.94 -16.06
C ALA A 295 -1.73 -12.84 -15.54
N ASP A 296 -1.47 -14.14 -15.44
CA ASP A 296 -2.29 -15.17 -14.81
C ASP A 296 -1.35 -16.08 -14.01
N ARG A 297 -1.73 -16.42 -12.77
CA ARG A 297 -0.88 -17.19 -11.86
C ARG A 297 -0.60 -18.60 -12.39
N VAL A 298 -1.59 -19.26 -12.96
CA VAL A 298 -1.47 -20.64 -13.49
C VAL A 298 -0.58 -20.65 -14.73
N VAL A 299 -0.79 -19.69 -15.64
CA VAL A 299 0.03 -19.58 -16.86
C VAL A 299 1.48 -19.25 -16.52
N SER A 300 1.71 -18.29 -15.64
CA SER A 300 3.04 -17.91 -15.17
C SER A 300 3.77 -19.07 -14.50
N MET A 301 3.05 -19.88 -13.71
CA MET A 301 3.60 -21.09 -13.09
C MET A 301 3.96 -22.16 -14.11
N ALA A 302 3.13 -22.37 -15.14
CA ALA A 302 3.42 -23.32 -16.22
C ALA A 302 4.68 -22.93 -16.99
N LEU A 303 4.84 -21.64 -17.30
CA LEU A 303 6.05 -21.13 -17.96
C LEU A 303 7.27 -21.20 -17.04
N ALA A 304 7.13 -20.86 -15.76
CA ALA A 304 8.22 -20.96 -14.80
C ALA A 304 8.74 -22.40 -14.64
N ALA A 305 7.86 -23.40 -14.72
CA ALA A 305 8.25 -24.81 -14.71
C ALA A 305 9.10 -25.20 -15.94
N LEU A 306 8.82 -24.59 -17.10
CA LEU A 306 9.60 -24.81 -18.33
C LEU A 306 10.93 -24.05 -18.34
N PHE A 307 10.98 -22.90 -17.65
CA PHE A 307 12.11 -21.98 -17.65
C PHE A 307 12.52 -21.58 -16.22
N PRO A 308 12.99 -22.54 -15.39
CA PRO A 308 13.26 -22.30 -13.96
C PRO A 308 14.42 -21.32 -13.69
N HIS A 309 15.28 -21.10 -14.68
CA HIS A 309 16.45 -20.22 -14.59
C HIS A 309 16.15 -18.75 -14.93
N VAL A 310 14.91 -18.42 -15.29
CA VAL A 310 14.52 -17.05 -15.61
C VAL A 310 14.59 -16.18 -14.36
N VAL A 311 15.32 -15.07 -14.48
CA VAL A 311 15.49 -14.10 -13.39
C VAL A 311 15.07 -12.68 -13.77
N ASP A 312 14.94 -12.41 -15.07
CA ASP A 312 14.57 -11.11 -15.63
C ASP A 312 13.90 -11.23 -17.01
N ARG A 313 13.40 -10.11 -17.52
CA ARG A 313 12.74 -10.03 -18.84
C ARG A 313 13.63 -10.53 -19.98
N SER A 314 14.92 -10.22 -19.95
CA SER A 314 15.84 -10.55 -21.05
C SER A 314 16.04 -12.06 -21.15
N THR A 315 16.30 -12.72 -20.03
CA THR A 315 16.44 -14.18 -19.92
C THR A 315 15.13 -14.90 -20.25
N ALA A 316 13.98 -14.34 -19.85
CA ALA A 316 12.67 -14.84 -20.27
C ALA A 316 12.48 -14.82 -21.79
N ILE A 317 12.67 -13.66 -22.44
CA ILE A 317 12.49 -13.52 -23.90
C ILE A 317 13.44 -14.44 -24.66
N LEU A 318 14.70 -14.53 -24.23
CA LEU A 318 15.68 -15.42 -24.84
C LEU A 318 15.27 -16.89 -24.73
N GLY A 319 14.78 -17.32 -23.55
CA GLY A 319 14.26 -18.66 -23.32
C GLY A 319 13.04 -18.97 -24.21
N LEU A 320 12.07 -18.04 -24.27
CA LEU A 320 10.87 -18.17 -25.09
C LEU A 320 11.22 -18.29 -26.59
N ARG A 321 12.19 -17.51 -27.09
CA ARG A 321 12.67 -17.61 -28.49
C ARG A 321 13.35 -18.94 -28.76
N ALA A 322 14.23 -19.38 -27.85
CA ALA A 322 14.99 -20.62 -28.02
C ALA A 322 14.08 -21.86 -28.06
N ARG A 323 12.97 -21.85 -27.30
CA ARG A 323 12.03 -22.97 -27.18
C ARG A 323 10.61 -22.57 -27.59
N ALA A 324 10.49 -21.84 -28.70
CA ALA A 324 9.21 -21.25 -29.13
C ALA A 324 8.14 -22.30 -29.44
N ALA A 325 8.50 -23.45 -30.02
CA ALA A 325 7.55 -24.54 -30.28
C ALA A 325 7.00 -25.11 -28.97
N GLU A 326 7.88 -25.51 -28.06
CA GLU A 326 7.50 -26.05 -26.74
C GLU A 326 6.67 -25.05 -25.92
N THR A 327 7.00 -23.76 -26.02
CA THR A 327 6.23 -22.70 -25.36
C THR A 327 4.81 -22.61 -25.94
N ARG A 328 4.65 -22.68 -27.28
CA ARG A 328 3.32 -22.69 -27.90
C ARG A 328 2.50 -23.90 -27.47
N ASP A 329 3.13 -25.07 -27.39
CA ASP A 329 2.46 -26.29 -26.94
C ASP A 329 2.00 -26.16 -25.48
N ALA A 330 2.84 -25.61 -24.61
CA ALA A 330 2.49 -25.32 -23.22
C ALA A 330 1.34 -24.30 -23.09
N LEU A 331 1.25 -23.36 -24.02
CA LEU A 331 0.20 -22.34 -24.05
C LEU A 331 -1.09 -22.80 -24.74
N ALA A 332 -1.10 -23.93 -25.44
CA ALA A 332 -2.24 -24.40 -26.24
C ALA A 332 -3.49 -24.68 -25.39
N GLY A 333 -3.30 -25.02 -24.10
CA GLY A 333 -4.40 -25.25 -23.15
C GLY A 333 -4.97 -23.97 -22.51
N PHE A 334 -4.41 -22.80 -22.79
CA PHE A 334 -4.81 -21.52 -22.18
C PHE A 334 -5.50 -20.60 -23.20
N PRO A 335 -6.19 -19.53 -22.74
CA PRO A 335 -6.79 -18.55 -23.64
C PRO A 335 -5.80 -18.02 -24.69
N SER A 336 -6.27 -17.87 -25.93
CA SER A 336 -5.45 -17.45 -27.08
C SER A 336 -4.75 -16.10 -26.89
N TYR A 337 -5.22 -15.29 -25.94
CA TYR A 337 -4.52 -14.10 -25.46
C TYR A 337 -3.04 -14.36 -25.17
N PHE A 338 -2.70 -15.45 -24.48
CA PHE A 338 -1.31 -15.73 -24.09
C PHE A 338 -0.42 -16.14 -25.28
N ALA A 339 -1.01 -16.76 -26.32
CA ALA A 339 -0.31 -16.97 -27.57
C ALA A 339 -0.03 -15.64 -28.29
N GLY A 340 -0.94 -14.67 -28.19
CA GLY A 340 -0.73 -13.29 -28.64
C GLY A 340 0.44 -12.63 -27.92
N VAL A 341 0.44 -12.67 -26.58
CA VAL A 341 1.55 -12.14 -25.75
C VAL A 341 2.89 -12.76 -26.16
N LEU A 342 2.94 -14.09 -26.35
CA LEU A 342 4.16 -14.75 -26.81
C LEU A 342 4.64 -14.18 -28.15
N ASN A 343 3.74 -14.07 -29.13
CA ASN A 343 4.09 -13.58 -30.47
C ASN A 343 4.62 -12.14 -30.44
N GLU A 344 4.03 -11.27 -29.62
CA GLU A 344 4.51 -9.89 -29.43
C GLU A 344 5.91 -9.83 -28.79
N LEU A 345 6.18 -10.72 -27.82
CA LEU A 345 7.47 -10.75 -27.12
C LEU A 345 8.62 -11.31 -27.96
N ILE A 346 8.32 -12.25 -28.87
CA ILE A 346 9.35 -12.95 -29.66
C ILE A 346 9.50 -12.43 -31.09
N ALA A 347 8.60 -11.55 -31.55
CA ALA A 347 8.80 -10.72 -32.74
C ALA A 347 10.14 -9.97 -32.68
#